data_AF-A0A4R6R724-F1
#
_entry.id   AF-A0A4R6R724-F1
#
_cell.length_a   1.000
_cell.length_b   1.000
_cell.length_c   1.000
_cell.angle_alpha   90.00
_cell.angle_beta   90.00
_cell.angle_gamma   90.00
#
_symmetry.space_group_name_H-M   'P 1'
#
loop_
_entity.id
_entity.type
_entity.pdbx_description
1 polymer ?
#
loop_
_entity_poly.entity_id
_entity_poly.type
_entity_poly.pdbx_seq_one_letter_code
_entity_poly.pdbx_strand_id
1 'polypeptide(L)'
;MALARSTRSIPGTRRPHSPHFAPRALSATQARRPALAMAAFTLLVGAAFAVMPRAQAATLQAAVTVSVSASLDLPALPVGAGGTGSPGDSRAGRAIDVKIKVAATGDTAAFTIFEPAVFTPGQTYPLVLHGHGYGGSRATASGSPVPVPTPAGAPDLTGDAAIADLRANGYGVVSIDQRGHGDSSGNVRVMDPDFEGKDLLAILDWLEANLGWLRYGPSNDGRDPHNLVLGSMGGSYGGMYQLLLTHIDPKRRLDAIVPEIAPHDLPYSLAPGSVPKALWDPALLLLGSRAGVKTGSTSDPFLVQQFAISFAQNQLTPGLRDFFAYHSTSYWCSGKPVLTNGGPGTRPELMPRQAPRTHALFIQGMRDTLFNFNAGLANQQCLARSGGDVRLMTTQTGHNTLQVVPDPGAYLFQNPQDQLKDQCGRVQTMVARRAFFDQHLKGIAGAADVVPRQTCLSLSGDDAVLVDQVTTGRSGTAYTVPATKVVAGAQAVPTIVKLGERTGGRGDVVAGVPHVALTLSANPLSALVGGDPIVFVGTGVVHTSGLIELVDNQLQPLRGLGTHDVPLPGVGKRLPAGSQLVLLVYGAHEQYAITGSLSLNVRQATVMPVTVSGTAWMPRLGIDLRAP
;
A
#
# COMPACT_ATOMS: atom_id res chain seq x y z
N MET A 1 45.16 -45.61 -10.62
CA MET A 1 45.30 -46.04 -12.03
C MET A 1 44.26 -47.13 -12.29
N ALA A 2 43.15 -46.76 -12.95
CA ALA A 2 42.66 -47.21 -14.29
C ALA A 2 41.91 -48.58 -14.25
N LEU A 3 40.57 -48.67 -14.43
CA LEU A 3 39.71 -48.61 -15.66
C LEU A 3 40.06 -49.71 -16.70
N ALA A 4 39.18 -50.46 -17.38
CA ALA A 4 37.80 -50.25 -17.89
C ALA A 4 37.14 -51.63 -18.27
N ARG A 5 35.84 -51.90 -18.04
CA ARG A 5 34.60 -51.82 -18.90
C ARG A 5 34.59 -52.50 -20.29
N SER A 6 33.59 -53.39 -20.52
CA SER A 6 32.41 -53.20 -21.42
C SER A 6 31.77 -54.55 -21.86
N THR A 7 30.43 -54.69 -21.84
CA THR A 7 29.57 -55.02 -23.03
C THR A 7 28.07 -55.08 -22.68
N ARG A 8 27.22 -54.80 -23.71
CA ARG A 8 25.76 -54.54 -23.77
C ARG A 8 24.83 -55.78 -23.69
N SER A 9 23.53 -55.54 -23.44
CA SER A 9 22.38 -56.44 -23.72
C SER A 9 21.09 -55.65 -24.02
N ILE A 10 20.20 -56.19 -24.89
CA ILE A 10 18.70 -56.41 -24.83
C ILE A 10 18.35 -57.31 -26.08
N PRO A 11 17.19 -58.01 -26.29
CA PRO A 11 15.85 -57.88 -25.67
C PRO A 11 14.98 -59.15 -25.40
N GLY A 12 13.87 -58.98 -24.64
CA GLY A 12 12.68 -59.87 -24.72
C GLY A 12 11.73 -60.02 -23.51
N THR A 13 10.64 -59.25 -23.48
CA THR A 13 9.23 -59.55 -23.06
C THR A 13 8.84 -60.16 -21.69
N ARG A 14 7.91 -59.50 -20.95
CA ARG A 14 6.57 -59.99 -20.52
C ARG A 14 5.76 -58.91 -19.74
N ARG A 15 4.42 -58.96 -19.88
CA ARG A 15 3.38 -58.09 -19.25
C ARG A 15 3.23 -58.35 -17.72
N PRO A 16 2.66 -57.41 -16.94
CA PRO A 16 2.13 -57.72 -15.60
C PRO A 16 0.59 -57.59 -15.49
N HIS A 17 0.09 -58.30 -14.48
CA HIS A 17 -1.30 -58.39 -13.99
C HIS A 17 -1.73 -57.19 -13.13
N SER A 18 -3.04 -56.88 -13.18
CA SER A 18 -3.75 -56.06 -12.18
C SER A 18 -4.19 -56.90 -10.98
N PRO A 19 -4.40 -56.28 -9.81
CA PRO A 19 -5.77 -56.28 -9.27
C PRO A 19 -6.23 -54.93 -8.67
N HIS A 20 -7.55 -54.84 -8.54
CA HIS A 20 -8.38 -53.72 -8.11
C HIS A 20 -8.03 -53.11 -6.72
N PHE A 21 -8.15 -51.78 -6.63
CA PHE A 21 -8.50 -51.07 -5.40
C PHE A 21 -9.57 -50.00 -5.71
N ALA A 22 -10.65 -50.02 -4.92
CA ALA A 22 -11.83 -49.18 -5.01
C ALA A 22 -11.59 -47.73 -4.56
N PRO A 23 -12.41 -46.75 -5.01
CA PRO A 23 -12.25 -45.35 -4.64
C PRO A 23 -12.84 -45.09 -3.24
N ARG A 24 -12.04 -44.49 -2.34
CA ARG A 24 -12.51 -43.97 -1.06
C ARG A 24 -13.30 -42.68 -1.31
N ALA A 25 -14.60 -42.71 -1.02
CA ALA A 25 -15.45 -41.53 -0.96
C ALA A 25 -14.98 -40.59 0.16
N LEU A 26 -14.69 -39.34 -0.19
CA LEU A 26 -14.46 -38.25 0.77
C LEU A 26 -15.82 -37.84 1.36
N SER A 27 -15.94 -37.91 2.69
CA SER A 27 -17.13 -37.53 3.43
C SER A 27 -17.40 -36.02 3.37
N ALA A 28 -18.67 -35.66 3.18
CA ALA A 28 -19.20 -34.30 3.01
C ALA A 28 -19.14 -33.37 4.25
N THR A 29 -18.13 -33.50 5.11
CA THR A 29 -18.01 -32.77 6.39
C THR A 29 -16.83 -31.78 6.46
N GLN A 30 -15.97 -31.71 5.44
CA GLN A 30 -14.88 -30.70 5.38
C GLN A 30 -15.20 -29.44 4.56
N ALA A 31 -16.32 -29.40 3.83
CA ALA A 31 -16.73 -28.25 3.02
C ALA A 31 -17.60 -27.21 3.78
N ARG A 32 -17.97 -27.45 5.04
CA ARG A 32 -18.89 -26.57 5.81
C ARG A 32 -18.22 -25.57 6.75
N ARG A 33 -16.90 -25.64 6.94
CA ARG A 33 -16.17 -24.75 7.87
C ARG A 33 -15.87 -23.32 7.37
N PRO A 34 -15.74 -23.01 6.07
CA PRO A 34 -15.56 -21.61 5.66
C PRO A 34 -16.88 -20.82 5.60
N ALA A 35 -18.03 -21.49 5.45
CA ALA A 35 -19.33 -20.84 5.35
C ALA A 35 -19.89 -20.37 6.72
N LEU A 36 -19.60 -21.08 7.82
CA LEU A 36 -20.03 -20.67 9.16
C LEU A 36 -19.21 -19.50 9.73
N ALA A 37 -17.93 -19.38 9.37
CA ALA A 37 -17.10 -18.24 9.76
C ALA A 37 -17.58 -16.93 9.10
N MET A 38 -18.08 -17.01 7.86
CA MET A 38 -18.64 -15.87 7.13
C MET A 38 -19.94 -15.35 7.76
N ALA A 39 -20.86 -16.25 8.15
CA ALA A 39 -22.14 -15.87 8.76
C ALA A 39 -21.98 -15.29 10.19
N ALA A 40 -21.00 -15.79 10.96
CA ALA A 40 -20.72 -15.27 12.31
C ALA A 40 -20.15 -13.84 12.29
N PHE A 41 -19.37 -13.49 11.26
CA PHE A 41 -18.82 -12.13 11.12
C PHE A 41 -19.87 -11.12 10.65
N THR A 42 -20.86 -11.53 9.83
CA THR A 42 -21.97 -10.66 9.41
C THR A 42 -22.94 -10.35 10.55
N LEU A 43 -23.15 -11.28 11.49
CA LEU A 43 -24.04 -11.07 12.64
C LEU A 43 -23.44 -10.16 13.73
N LEU A 44 -22.11 -10.16 13.90
CA LEU A 44 -21.44 -9.33 14.91
C LEU A 44 -21.42 -7.84 14.55
N VAL A 45 -21.42 -7.49 13.25
CA VAL A 45 -21.51 -6.10 12.79
C VAL A 45 -22.96 -5.59 12.83
N GLY A 46 -23.95 -6.47 12.63
CA GLY A 46 -25.37 -6.13 12.69
C GLY A 46 -25.92 -5.91 14.11
N ALA A 47 -25.37 -6.59 15.12
CA ALA A 47 -25.88 -6.51 16.49
C ALA A 47 -25.37 -5.28 17.30
N ALA A 48 -24.36 -4.56 16.81
CA ALA A 48 -23.86 -3.36 17.48
C ALA A 48 -24.71 -2.09 17.23
N PHE A 49 -25.70 -2.15 16.32
CA PHE A 49 -26.49 -0.98 15.90
C PHE A 49 -27.99 -1.05 16.22
N ALA A 50 -28.45 -2.01 17.02
CA ALA A 50 -29.84 -2.05 17.45
C ALA A 50 -29.97 -2.26 18.97
N VAL A 51 -30.65 -1.31 19.61
CA VAL A 51 -31.10 -1.27 21.02
C VAL A 51 -30.09 -0.68 22.02
N MET A 52 -30.07 0.65 22.12
CA MET A 52 -29.82 1.34 23.40
C MET A 52 -31.10 2.07 23.81
N PRO A 53 -31.73 1.75 24.96
CA PRO A 53 -32.72 2.62 25.56
C PRO A 53 -32.01 3.82 26.21
N ARG A 54 -32.57 5.01 26.02
CA ARG A 54 -32.23 6.22 26.79
C ARG A 54 -32.66 6.01 28.25
N ALA A 55 -31.72 5.76 29.15
CA ALA A 55 -31.76 6.19 30.55
C ALA A 55 -30.44 5.82 31.25
N GLN A 56 -30.02 6.69 32.17
CA GLN A 56 -28.91 6.53 33.12
C GLN A 56 -27.52 6.96 32.61
N ALA A 57 -27.42 8.28 32.43
CA ALA A 57 -26.26 9.02 32.89
C ALA A 57 -26.07 8.81 34.41
N ALA A 58 -24.81 8.91 34.85
CA ALA A 58 -24.30 8.86 36.23
C ALA A 58 -24.04 7.47 36.82
N THR A 59 -22.75 7.13 36.94
CA THR A 59 -22.01 6.66 38.13
C THR A 59 -20.93 5.64 37.78
N LEU A 60 -19.68 6.10 37.65
CA LEU A 60 -18.45 5.42 38.09
C LEU A 60 -17.27 6.38 37.85
N GLN A 61 -17.29 7.49 38.58
CA GLN A 61 -16.11 8.30 38.90
C GLN A 61 -15.93 8.24 40.42
N ALA A 62 -14.89 7.53 40.86
CA ALA A 62 -14.19 7.63 42.16
C ALA A 62 -13.18 6.46 42.17
N ALA A 63 -11.90 6.60 42.51
CA ALA A 63 -11.11 7.73 42.94
C ALA A 63 -9.63 7.32 42.71
N VAL A 64 -8.83 8.19 42.09
CA VAL A 64 -7.37 8.19 42.27
C VAL A 64 -6.94 9.65 42.31
N THR A 65 -6.93 10.20 43.52
CA THR A 65 -6.18 11.41 43.85
C THR A 65 -4.72 10.99 43.98
N VAL A 66 -3.86 11.43 43.06
CA VAL A 66 -2.41 11.47 43.31
C VAL A 66 -1.95 12.90 43.08
N SER A 67 -1.40 13.44 44.16
CA SER A 67 -0.88 14.79 44.31
C SER A 67 0.14 15.13 43.24
N VAL A 68 -0.06 16.28 42.57
CA VAL A 68 0.96 16.92 41.74
C VAL A 68 1.95 17.60 42.68
N SER A 69 3.18 17.11 42.72
CA SER A 69 4.33 17.85 43.25
C SER A 69 5.29 18.08 42.10
N ALA A 70 5.61 19.36 41.90
CA ALA A 70 6.43 19.87 40.83
C ALA A 70 7.92 19.53 40.97
N SER A 71 8.62 19.73 39.85
CA SER A 71 10.08 19.76 39.64
C SER A 71 10.72 18.38 39.55
N LEU A 72 11.43 18.13 38.45
CA LEU A 72 12.72 17.45 38.46
C LEU A 72 13.48 17.68 37.15
N ASP A 73 14.73 18.05 37.34
CA ASP A 73 15.78 18.29 36.37
C ASP A 73 16.02 17.10 35.42
N LEU A 74 16.39 17.42 34.18
CA LEU A 74 16.95 16.47 33.23
C LEU A 74 18.29 15.93 33.77
N PRO A 75 18.49 14.62 33.93
CA PRO A 75 19.83 14.10 34.00
C PRO A 75 20.48 14.23 32.62
N ALA A 76 21.66 14.84 32.58
CA ALA A 76 22.56 14.74 31.45
C ALA A 76 22.75 13.26 31.09
N LEU A 77 22.80 12.98 29.78
CA LEU A 77 23.06 11.63 29.24
C LEU A 77 24.23 10.97 29.99
N PRO A 78 24.08 9.74 30.51
CA PRO A 78 25.20 9.05 31.12
C PRO A 78 26.22 8.72 30.03
N VAL A 79 27.36 9.41 30.09
CA VAL A 79 28.60 8.93 29.47
C VAL A 79 29.02 7.69 30.28
N GLY A 80 28.51 6.52 29.87
CA GLY A 80 28.90 5.25 30.45
C GLY A 80 30.39 5.00 30.20
N ALA A 81 31.18 5.06 31.27
CA ALA A 81 32.52 4.48 31.33
C ALA A 81 32.39 2.95 31.33
N GLY A 82 33.08 2.28 30.40
CA GLY A 82 33.08 0.81 30.35
C GLY A 82 33.58 0.23 29.03
N GLY A 83 34.82 0.54 28.67
CA GLY A 83 35.55 -0.08 27.56
C GLY A 83 36.85 0.68 27.35
N THR A 84 37.99 0.08 27.69
CA THR A 84 39.34 0.63 27.51
C THR A 84 39.74 0.64 26.03
N GLY A 85 38.97 1.32 25.19
CA GLY A 85 39.37 1.74 23.85
C GLY A 85 40.04 3.11 23.95
N SER A 86 41.12 3.30 23.21
CA SER A 86 41.71 4.64 23.07
C SER A 86 40.68 5.60 22.46
N PRO A 87 40.74 6.91 22.76
CA PRO A 87 39.96 7.91 22.04
C PRO A 87 40.23 7.77 20.53
N GLY A 88 39.27 7.24 19.78
CA GLY A 88 39.40 7.00 18.34
C GLY A 88 39.06 5.58 17.86
N ASP A 89 38.91 4.60 18.75
CA ASP A 89 38.60 3.23 18.33
C ASP A 89 37.13 3.07 17.90
N SER A 90 36.90 2.37 16.79
CA SER A 90 35.56 1.99 16.34
C SER A 90 34.87 1.07 17.35
N ARG A 91 33.56 1.21 17.49
CA ARG A 91 32.72 0.42 18.40
C ARG A 91 31.47 -0.10 17.70
N ALA A 92 30.76 -1.04 18.33
CA ALA A 92 29.42 -1.41 17.89
C ALA A 92 28.46 -0.20 17.95
N GLY A 93 27.59 -0.09 16.96
CA GLY A 93 26.53 0.92 16.90
C GLY A 93 25.44 0.69 17.94
N ARG A 94 24.98 1.77 18.56
CA ARG A 94 23.92 1.79 19.56
C ARG A 94 22.54 1.95 18.92
N ALA A 95 21.52 1.56 19.67
CA ALA A 95 20.14 1.94 19.44
C ALA A 95 19.66 2.77 20.64
N ILE A 96 19.03 3.92 20.40
CA ILE A 96 18.68 4.90 21.42
C ILE A 96 17.23 5.32 21.22
N ASP A 97 16.36 4.98 22.18
CA ASP A 97 14.98 5.44 22.18
C ASP A 97 14.90 6.89 22.70
N VAL A 98 14.21 7.74 21.97
CA VAL A 98 14.08 9.17 22.26
C VAL A 98 12.61 9.57 22.26
N LYS A 99 12.26 10.46 23.19
CA LYS A 99 10.96 11.13 23.25
C LYS A 99 11.18 12.63 23.39
N ILE A 100 10.52 13.42 22.56
CA ILE A 100 10.60 14.88 22.59
C ILE A 100 9.21 15.48 22.75
N LYS A 101 9.13 16.68 23.33
CA LYS A 101 7.92 17.49 23.28
C LYS A 101 7.94 18.37 22.04
N VAL A 102 6.88 18.30 21.25
CA VAL A 102 6.71 19.11 20.05
C VAL A 102 6.00 20.39 20.44
N ALA A 103 6.71 21.52 20.44
CA ALA A 103 6.16 22.79 20.90
C ALA A 103 4.93 23.24 20.10
N ALA A 104 4.88 22.95 18.80
CA ALA A 104 3.82 23.39 17.91
C ALA A 104 2.48 22.66 18.12
N THR A 105 2.50 21.44 18.67
CA THR A 105 1.32 20.60 18.90
C THR A 105 1.05 20.33 20.39
N GLY A 106 2.07 20.47 21.24
CA GLY A 106 2.05 20.06 22.66
C GLY A 106 2.20 18.54 22.87
N ASP A 107 2.26 17.78 21.78
CA ASP A 107 2.33 16.33 21.79
C ASP A 107 3.75 15.81 22.06
N THR A 108 3.83 14.53 22.45
CA THR A 108 5.09 13.79 22.51
C THR A 108 5.33 13.11 21.17
N ALA A 109 6.50 13.32 20.58
CA ALA A 109 6.98 12.53 19.45
C ALA A 109 8.05 11.54 19.93
N ALA A 110 7.91 10.28 19.54
CA ALA A 110 8.83 9.21 19.90
C ALA A 110 9.50 8.62 18.66
N PHE A 111 10.80 8.35 18.76
CA PHE A 111 11.60 7.77 17.69
C PHE A 111 12.80 7.02 18.28
N THR A 112 13.40 6.14 17.48
CA THR A 112 14.59 5.39 17.86
C THR A 112 15.69 5.65 16.86
N ILE A 113 16.84 6.06 17.38
CA ILE A 113 18.06 6.28 16.59
C ILE A 113 18.87 5.01 16.60
N PHE A 114 19.20 4.52 15.42
CA PHE A 114 20.11 3.41 15.21
C PHE A 114 21.38 3.93 14.56
N GLU A 115 22.48 3.86 15.27
CA GLU A 115 23.80 4.13 14.69
C GLU A 115 24.18 3.01 13.69
N PRO A 116 25.07 3.31 12.72
CA PRO A 116 25.67 2.28 11.87
C PRO A 116 26.22 1.11 12.69
N ALA A 117 26.19 -0.10 12.14
CA ALA A 117 26.59 -1.30 12.86
C ALA A 117 28.01 -1.19 13.45
N VAL A 118 28.92 -0.52 12.74
CA VAL A 118 30.22 -0.09 13.24
C VAL A 118 30.26 1.43 13.27
N PHE A 119 30.41 1.99 14.47
CA PHE A 119 30.50 3.42 14.71
C PHE A 119 31.94 3.81 15.05
N THR A 120 32.53 4.65 14.21
CA THR A 120 33.85 5.24 14.42
C THR A 120 33.72 6.70 14.87
N PRO A 121 34.23 7.07 16.06
CA PRO A 121 34.25 8.46 16.50
C PRO A 121 34.92 9.40 15.48
N GLY A 122 34.35 10.58 15.26
CA GLY A 122 34.86 11.56 14.29
C GLY A 122 34.47 11.31 12.83
N GLN A 123 33.90 10.14 12.48
CA GLN A 123 33.31 9.93 11.16
C GLN A 123 31.86 10.44 11.11
N THR A 124 31.42 10.83 9.91
CA THR A 124 30.03 11.23 9.65
C THR A 124 29.31 10.26 8.71
N TYR A 125 28.02 10.08 8.96
CA TYR A 125 27.20 9.08 8.29
C TYR A 125 25.95 9.71 7.66
N PRO A 126 25.54 9.25 6.46
CA PRO A 126 24.22 9.58 5.92
C PRO A 126 23.14 8.99 6.82
N LEU A 127 22.02 9.68 6.92
CA LEU A 127 20.88 9.29 7.74
C LEU A 127 19.73 8.80 6.86
N VAL A 128 19.04 7.74 7.25
CA VAL A 128 17.79 7.30 6.63
C VAL A 128 16.67 7.32 7.66
N LEU A 129 15.56 7.99 7.36
CA LEU A 129 14.34 7.87 8.16
C LEU A 129 13.59 6.60 7.79
N HIS A 130 12.96 5.97 8.78
CA HIS A 130 12.04 4.86 8.60
C HIS A 130 10.69 5.19 9.25
N GLY A 131 9.61 5.01 8.48
CA GLY A 131 8.24 5.07 8.97
C GLY A 131 7.53 3.72 8.85
N HIS A 132 6.76 3.36 9.87
CA HIS A 132 5.94 2.16 9.87
C HIS A 132 4.63 2.33 9.07
N GLY A 133 3.98 1.21 8.73
CA GLY A 133 2.63 1.20 8.15
C GLY A 133 1.54 1.61 9.15
N TYR A 134 0.32 1.89 8.66
CA TYR A 134 -0.78 2.37 9.52
C TYR A 134 -1.15 1.34 10.59
N GLY A 135 -1.28 1.77 11.85
CA GLY A 135 -1.49 0.86 12.98
C GLY A 135 -0.22 0.18 13.52
N GLY A 136 0.93 0.41 12.89
CA GLY A 136 2.22 -0.12 13.32
C GLY A 136 2.88 0.69 14.43
N SER A 137 4.17 0.41 14.65
CA SER A 137 5.03 1.14 15.58
C SER A 137 6.47 1.14 15.05
N ARG A 138 7.29 2.05 15.57
CA ARG A 138 8.73 2.09 15.31
C ARG A 138 9.43 0.81 15.77
N ALA A 139 10.55 0.50 15.11
CA ALA A 139 11.54 -0.41 15.66
C ALA A 139 12.22 0.25 16.87
N THR A 140 12.39 -0.49 17.96
CA THR A 140 12.96 0.04 19.22
C THR A 140 14.33 -0.56 19.53
N ALA A 141 15.05 0.04 20.48
CA ALA A 141 16.32 -0.49 20.95
C ALA A 141 16.21 -1.92 21.55
N SER A 142 15.02 -2.31 22.01
CA SER A 142 14.74 -3.65 22.55
C SER A 142 14.20 -4.64 21.51
N GLY A 143 14.19 -4.27 20.23
CA GLY A 143 13.52 -4.99 19.15
C GLY A 143 12.12 -4.46 18.84
N SER A 144 11.57 -4.82 17.68
CA SER A 144 10.23 -4.37 17.27
C SER A 144 9.14 -4.98 18.19
N PRO A 145 8.22 -4.16 18.75
CA PRO A 145 7.24 -4.62 19.73
C PRO A 145 6.21 -5.62 19.20
N VAL A 146 6.08 -5.74 17.87
CA VAL A 146 5.09 -6.61 17.23
C VAL A 146 5.83 -7.62 16.34
N PRO A 147 5.92 -8.90 16.75
CA PRO A 147 6.17 -9.97 15.82
C PRO A 147 4.92 -10.09 14.95
N VAL A 148 4.90 -9.42 13.80
CA VAL A 148 3.98 -9.84 12.73
C VAL A 148 4.60 -11.14 12.22
N PRO A 149 3.93 -12.30 12.30
CA PRO A 149 4.42 -13.49 11.63
C PRO A 149 4.54 -13.15 10.15
N THR A 150 5.75 -12.95 9.65
CA THR A 150 6.03 -12.77 8.24
C THR A 150 6.17 -14.17 7.65
N PRO A 151 5.24 -14.63 6.80
CA PRO A 151 5.45 -15.85 6.05
C PRO A 151 6.79 -15.79 5.32
N ALA A 152 7.47 -16.92 5.16
CA ALA A 152 8.72 -16.98 4.40
C ALA A 152 8.50 -16.38 2.99
N GLY A 153 9.29 -15.37 2.64
CA GLY A 153 9.17 -14.63 1.39
C GLY A 153 8.28 -13.38 1.45
N ALA A 154 7.51 -13.15 2.51
CA ALA A 154 6.72 -11.92 2.67
C ALA A 154 7.61 -10.68 2.83
N PRO A 155 7.18 -9.51 2.35
CA PRO A 155 7.92 -8.26 2.52
C PRO A 155 8.04 -7.89 4.01
N ASP A 156 9.13 -7.21 4.33
CA ASP A 156 9.41 -6.67 5.66
C ASP A 156 8.48 -5.48 5.97
N LEU A 157 7.32 -5.78 6.54
CA LEU A 157 6.33 -4.75 6.91
C LEU A 157 6.71 -3.96 8.17
N THR A 158 7.66 -4.46 8.98
CA THR A 158 8.13 -3.76 10.20
C THR A 158 9.32 -2.86 9.93
N GLY A 159 10.05 -3.13 8.85
CA GLY A 159 11.26 -2.41 8.44
C GLY A 159 12.52 -2.88 9.18
N ASP A 160 12.45 -3.92 10.02
CA ASP A 160 13.58 -4.38 10.82
C ASP A 160 14.75 -4.90 9.98
N ALA A 161 14.44 -5.69 8.94
CA ALA A 161 15.45 -6.21 8.02
C ALA A 161 16.04 -5.08 7.18
N ALA A 162 15.22 -4.12 6.75
CA ALA A 162 15.66 -2.92 6.05
C ALA A 162 16.60 -2.06 6.90
N ILE A 163 16.24 -1.82 8.17
CA ILE A 163 17.07 -1.09 9.14
C ILE A 163 18.39 -1.84 9.35
N ALA A 164 18.36 -3.15 9.58
CA ALA A 164 19.55 -3.95 9.79
C ALA A 164 20.51 -3.91 8.59
N ASP A 165 19.97 -4.03 7.36
CA ASP A 165 20.75 -3.95 6.12
C ASP A 165 21.43 -2.58 5.97
N LEU A 166 20.70 -1.49 6.17
CA LEU A 166 21.27 -0.14 6.08
C LEU A 166 22.35 0.10 7.14
N ARG A 167 22.12 -0.32 8.39
CA ARG A 167 23.11 -0.21 9.46
C ARG A 167 24.38 -0.99 9.15
N ALA A 168 24.25 -2.22 8.64
CA ALA A 168 25.39 -3.04 8.23
C ALA A 168 26.20 -2.38 7.10
N ASN A 169 25.55 -1.51 6.31
CA ASN A 169 26.16 -0.77 5.22
C ASN A 169 26.48 0.68 5.58
N GLY A 170 26.66 1.03 6.86
CA GLY A 170 27.21 2.34 7.22
C GLY A 170 26.22 3.51 7.22
N TYR A 171 24.92 3.25 7.31
CA TYR A 171 23.90 4.28 7.50
C TYR A 171 23.53 4.42 8.98
N GLY A 172 23.28 5.65 9.42
CA GLY A 172 22.42 5.89 10.58
C GLY A 172 20.96 5.76 10.16
N VAL A 173 20.10 5.22 11.01
CA VAL A 173 18.67 5.07 10.73
C VAL A 173 17.83 5.60 11.88
N VAL A 174 16.76 6.33 11.60
CA VAL A 174 15.80 6.78 12.62
C VAL A 174 14.44 6.19 12.34
N SER A 175 13.96 5.29 13.21
CA SER A 175 12.60 4.75 13.12
C SER A 175 11.65 5.60 13.95
N ILE A 176 10.56 6.07 13.35
CA ILE A 176 9.65 7.06 13.95
C ILE A 176 8.33 6.39 14.33
N ASP A 177 7.83 6.64 15.54
CA ASP A 177 6.41 6.44 15.84
C ASP A 177 5.67 7.66 15.31
N GLN A 178 4.87 7.48 14.27
CA GLN A 178 4.06 8.57 13.76
C GLN A 178 3.00 8.96 14.81
N ARG A 179 2.45 10.18 14.72
CA ARG A 179 1.51 10.71 15.71
C ARG A 179 0.42 9.70 16.04
N GLY A 180 0.12 9.55 17.33
CA GLY A 180 -0.88 8.61 17.85
C GLY A 180 -0.56 7.13 17.69
N HIS A 181 0.67 6.76 17.33
CA HIS A 181 1.14 5.37 17.29
C HIS A 181 2.23 5.14 18.33
N GLY A 182 2.29 3.91 18.86
CA GLY A 182 3.35 3.49 19.77
C GLY A 182 3.45 4.37 21.01
N ASP A 183 4.58 5.05 21.19
CA ASP A 183 4.80 5.99 22.30
C ASP A 183 4.61 7.46 21.93
N SER A 184 4.25 7.78 20.69
CA SER A 184 3.86 9.14 20.28
C SER A 184 2.42 9.44 20.72
N SER A 185 2.18 10.64 21.24
CA SER A 185 0.83 11.09 21.62
C SER A 185 0.11 11.79 20.46
N GLY A 186 -1.06 12.38 20.74
CA GLY A 186 -1.89 13.07 19.76
C GLY A 186 -2.80 12.11 19.00
N ASN A 187 -3.94 12.59 18.50
CA ASN A 187 -4.84 11.73 17.73
C ASN A 187 -4.31 11.49 16.32
N VAL A 188 -4.56 10.29 15.79
CA VAL A 188 -4.22 9.90 14.42
C VAL A 188 -5.15 10.60 13.44
N ARG A 189 -4.57 11.45 12.58
CA ARG A 189 -5.29 12.23 11.56
C ARG A 189 -4.92 11.82 10.14
N VAL A 190 -4.18 10.73 9.97
CA VAL A 190 -3.83 10.15 8.65
C VAL A 190 -2.82 11.04 7.91
N MET A 191 -1.68 11.33 8.52
CA MET A 191 -0.61 12.19 7.97
C MET A 191 -1.07 13.63 7.68
N ASP A 192 -1.67 14.29 8.68
CA ASP A 192 -2.11 15.68 8.55
C ASP A 192 -0.88 16.61 8.45
N PRO A 193 -0.76 17.41 7.36
CA PRO A 193 0.31 18.38 7.23
C PRO A 193 0.39 19.36 8.42
N ASP A 194 -0.74 19.67 9.05
CA ASP A 194 -0.84 20.70 10.10
C ASP A 194 -0.62 20.12 11.51
N PHE A 195 -0.46 18.80 11.63
CA PHE A 195 -0.20 18.10 12.89
C PHE A 195 0.94 17.09 12.78
N GLU A 196 0.71 15.91 12.19
CA GLU A 196 1.75 14.89 11.93
C GLU A 196 2.97 15.51 11.21
N GLY A 197 2.72 16.43 10.28
CA GLY A 197 3.77 17.16 9.59
C GLY A 197 4.68 17.95 10.54
N LYS A 198 4.11 18.66 11.52
CA LYS A 198 4.86 19.43 12.53
C LYS A 198 5.66 18.51 13.45
N ASP A 199 5.12 17.35 13.81
CA ASP A 199 5.84 16.35 14.61
C ASP A 199 7.07 15.82 13.84
N LEU A 200 6.93 15.51 12.56
CA LEU A 200 8.04 15.07 11.70
C LEU A 200 9.14 16.13 11.59
N LEU A 201 8.77 17.41 11.42
CA LEU A 201 9.75 18.50 11.34
C LEU A 201 10.48 18.71 12.68
N ALA A 202 9.78 18.61 13.80
CA ALA A 202 10.38 18.71 15.13
C ALA A 202 11.39 17.59 15.39
N ILE A 203 11.12 16.36 14.93
CA ILE A 203 12.10 15.25 14.98
C ILE A 203 13.35 15.61 14.18
N LEU A 204 13.20 16.09 12.95
CA LEU A 204 14.35 16.47 12.11
C LEU A 204 15.19 17.60 12.73
N ASP A 205 14.55 18.65 13.22
CA ASP A 205 15.24 19.75 13.91
C ASP A 205 15.99 19.24 15.15
N TRP A 206 15.38 18.33 15.91
CA TRP A 206 16.03 17.72 17.07
C TRP A 206 17.24 16.88 16.67
N LEU A 207 17.15 16.07 15.61
CA LEU A 207 18.25 15.23 15.14
C LEU A 207 19.47 16.08 14.77
N GLU A 208 19.28 17.15 13.99
CA GLU A 208 20.38 18.07 13.61
C GLU A 208 21.01 18.75 14.83
N ALA A 209 20.20 19.13 15.82
CA ALA A 209 20.71 19.80 17.01
C ALA A 209 21.47 18.89 17.98
N ASN A 210 21.22 17.57 17.93
CA ASN A 210 21.71 16.63 18.96
C ASN A 210 22.69 15.58 18.43
N LEU A 211 22.79 15.36 17.12
CA LEU A 211 23.64 14.32 16.54
C LEU A 211 24.85 14.90 15.82
N GLY A 212 25.99 14.90 16.51
CA GLY A 212 27.26 15.41 15.97
C GLY A 212 27.94 14.56 14.89
N TRP A 213 27.36 13.41 14.52
CA TRP A 213 27.91 12.49 13.51
C TRP A 213 27.13 12.52 12.18
N LEU A 214 26.14 13.40 12.04
CA LEU A 214 25.39 13.54 10.81
C LEU A 214 26.28 14.02 9.66
N ARG A 215 26.09 13.45 8.48
CA ARG A 215 26.75 13.91 7.25
C ARG A 215 25.96 15.06 6.63
N TYR A 216 26.69 16.06 6.17
CA TYR A 216 26.14 17.21 5.43
C TYR A 216 26.78 17.33 4.05
N GLY A 217 26.03 17.86 3.10
CA GLY A 217 26.43 18.07 1.71
C GLY A 217 25.51 19.06 1.00
N PRO A 218 25.73 19.35 -0.29
CA PRO A 218 24.84 20.24 -1.03
C PRO A 218 23.46 19.59 -1.25
N SER A 219 22.38 20.37 -1.16
CA SER A 219 21.04 19.93 -1.53
C SER A 219 20.94 19.61 -3.02
N ASN A 220 20.05 18.68 -3.37
CA ASN A 220 19.79 18.30 -4.77
C ASN A 220 19.39 19.47 -5.68
N ASP A 221 18.70 20.48 -5.15
CA ASP A 221 18.29 21.68 -5.88
C ASP A 221 19.35 22.80 -5.86
N GLY A 222 20.51 22.56 -5.24
CA GLY A 222 21.64 23.47 -5.18
C GLY A 222 21.43 24.73 -4.34
N ARG A 223 20.33 24.79 -3.57
CA ARG A 223 19.98 25.97 -2.76
C ARG A 223 20.68 26.02 -1.42
N ASP A 224 21.02 24.86 -0.86
CA ASP A 224 21.68 24.77 0.44
C ASP A 224 23.01 24.01 0.29
N PRO A 225 24.17 24.66 0.48
CA PRO A 225 25.47 23.97 0.44
C PRO A 225 25.74 23.07 1.65
N HIS A 226 24.89 23.12 2.68
CA HIS A 226 25.04 22.43 3.95
C HIS A 226 23.74 21.71 4.37
N ASN A 227 23.12 20.99 3.43
CA ASN A 227 21.98 20.14 3.67
C ASN A 227 22.36 18.85 4.41
N LEU A 228 21.49 18.38 5.30
CA LEU A 228 21.60 17.05 5.89
C LEU A 228 21.50 15.99 4.80
N VAL A 229 22.49 15.10 4.69
CA VAL A 229 22.42 13.99 3.73
C VAL A 229 21.39 12.96 4.21
N LEU A 230 20.18 13.08 3.68
CA LEU A 230 18.97 12.46 4.24
C LEU A 230 18.21 11.59 3.23
N GLY A 231 18.10 10.32 3.59
CA GLY A 231 17.20 9.35 2.98
C GLY A 231 15.90 9.15 3.76
N SER A 232 14.91 8.53 3.12
CA SER A 232 13.67 8.12 3.78
C SER A 232 13.14 6.82 3.17
N MET A 233 12.57 5.94 3.98
CA MET A 233 11.97 4.68 3.55
C MET A 233 10.75 4.28 4.39
N GLY A 234 9.95 3.35 3.87
CA GLY A 234 8.78 2.82 4.55
C GLY A 234 7.65 2.49 3.58
N GLY A 235 6.81 1.54 3.99
CA GLY A 235 5.66 1.10 3.22
C GLY A 235 4.34 1.69 3.70
N SER A 236 3.35 1.81 2.81
CA SER A 236 1.99 2.23 3.15
C SER A 236 1.97 3.64 3.76
N TYR A 237 1.57 3.77 5.02
CA TYR A 237 1.66 5.00 5.80
C TYR A 237 3.10 5.49 5.99
N GLY A 238 4.05 4.55 6.04
CA GLY A 238 5.49 4.77 5.97
C GLY A 238 5.98 5.27 4.61
N GLY A 239 5.22 5.09 3.54
CA GLY A 239 5.47 5.77 2.26
C GLY A 239 4.84 7.15 2.22
N MET A 240 3.66 7.28 2.82
CA MET A 240 2.88 8.53 2.91
C MET A 240 3.62 9.64 3.65
N TYR A 241 4.30 9.35 4.78
CA TYR A 241 5.05 10.38 5.51
C TYR A 241 6.22 10.94 4.69
N GLN A 242 6.85 10.11 3.84
CA GLN A 242 7.96 10.55 2.98
C GLN A 242 7.44 11.58 1.98
N LEU A 243 6.33 11.26 1.33
CA LEU A 243 5.67 12.13 0.35
C LEU A 243 5.18 13.42 0.99
N LEU A 244 4.61 13.36 2.19
CA LEU A 244 4.26 14.55 2.97
C LEU A 244 5.50 15.41 3.25
N LEU A 245 6.54 14.80 3.85
CA LEU A 245 7.75 15.49 4.31
C LEU A 245 8.47 16.19 3.16
N THR A 246 8.55 15.57 1.98
CA THR A 246 9.11 16.18 0.76
C THR A 246 8.41 17.50 0.42
N HIS A 247 7.10 17.60 0.69
CA HIS A 247 6.31 18.78 0.39
C HIS A 247 6.23 19.78 1.53
N ILE A 248 6.45 19.44 2.80
CA ILE A 248 6.22 20.37 3.92
C ILE A 248 7.50 20.90 4.58
N ASP A 249 8.65 20.23 4.41
CA ASP A 249 9.90 20.68 5.03
C ASP A 249 10.34 22.05 4.47
N PRO A 250 10.43 23.11 5.30
CA PRO A 250 10.94 24.40 4.86
C PRO A 250 12.42 24.35 4.47
N LYS A 251 13.21 23.49 5.12
CA LYS A 251 14.64 23.29 4.85
C LYS A 251 14.89 22.31 3.68
N ARG A 252 13.84 21.62 3.19
CA ARG A 252 13.90 20.73 2.02
C ARG A 252 14.96 19.63 2.16
N ARG A 253 15.06 19.00 3.34
CA ARG A 253 16.22 18.17 3.67
C ARG A 253 16.33 16.85 2.92
N LEU A 254 15.22 16.32 2.43
CA LEU A 254 15.20 14.98 1.82
C LEU A 254 15.93 14.95 0.47
N ASP A 255 17.00 14.15 0.40
CA ASP A 255 17.75 13.94 -0.84
C ASP A 255 17.23 12.73 -1.63
N ALA A 256 16.87 11.64 -0.95
CA ALA A 256 16.39 10.42 -1.58
C ALA A 256 15.25 9.75 -0.80
N ILE A 257 14.18 9.35 -1.48
CA ILE A 257 13.05 8.64 -0.85
C ILE A 257 12.79 7.30 -1.53
N VAL A 258 12.30 6.33 -0.75
CA VAL A 258 11.85 5.02 -1.24
C VAL A 258 10.45 4.74 -0.70
N PRO A 259 9.39 5.35 -1.27
CA PRO A 259 8.02 5.11 -0.88
C PRO A 259 7.54 3.78 -1.45
N GLU A 260 7.14 2.87 -0.56
CA GLU A 260 6.62 1.56 -0.94
C GLU A 260 5.11 1.54 -0.73
N ILE A 261 4.34 1.07 -1.73
CA ILE A 261 2.88 0.87 -1.66
C ILE A 261 2.13 2.05 -1.02
N ALA A 262 2.48 3.29 -1.39
CA ALA A 262 1.95 4.51 -0.79
C ALA A 262 0.72 5.03 -1.56
N PRO A 263 -0.28 5.62 -0.89
CA PRO A 263 -1.40 6.25 -1.58
C PRO A 263 -0.93 7.48 -2.39
N HIS A 264 -1.62 7.75 -3.49
CA HIS A 264 -1.53 9.04 -4.18
C HIS A 264 -2.70 9.94 -3.80
N ASP A 265 -3.91 9.39 -3.83
CA ASP A 265 -5.17 10.06 -3.55
C ASP A 265 -6.02 9.15 -2.64
N LEU A 266 -6.17 9.55 -1.38
CA LEU A 266 -6.94 8.81 -0.38
C LEU A 266 -8.44 8.72 -0.73
N PRO A 267 -9.11 9.78 -1.24
CA PRO A 267 -10.50 9.65 -1.69
C PRO A 267 -10.68 8.56 -2.75
N TYR A 268 -9.80 8.48 -3.76
CA TYR A 268 -9.78 7.41 -4.75
C TYR A 268 -9.43 6.05 -4.12
N SER A 269 -8.44 6.00 -3.23
CA SER A 269 -7.95 4.73 -2.68
C SER A 269 -8.97 4.06 -1.76
N LEU A 270 -9.60 4.83 -0.88
CA LEU A 270 -10.55 4.33 0.11
C LEU A 270 -11.97 4.22 -0.45
N ALA A 271 -12.33 5.08 -1.42
CA ALA A 271 -13.65 5.04 -2.04
C ALA A 271 -13.60 5.23 -3.58
N PRO A 272 -12.99 4.30 -4.33
CA PRO A 272 -12.92 4.40 -5.79
C PRO A 272 -14.34 4.42 -6.38
N GLY A 273 -14.59 5.32 -7.34
CA GLY A 273 -15.95 5.54 -7.85
C GLY A 273 -16.92 6.09 -6.81
N SER A 274 -16.41 6.70 -5.72
CA SER A 274 -17.16 7.09 -4.52
C SER A 274 -17.81 5.93 -3.75
N VAL A 275 -17.30 4.70 -3.92
CA VAL A 275 -17.77 3.50 -3.21
C VAL A 275 -16.77 3.09 -2.14
N PRO A 276 -17.06 3.28 -0.83
CA PRO A 276 -16.16 2.89 0.25
C PRO A 276 -15.77 1.41 0.19
N LYS A 277 -14.53 1.07 0.51
CA LYS A 277 -14.04 -0.31 0.54
C LYS A 277 -14.46 -0.96 1.85
N ALA A 278 -15.49 -1.80 1.81
CA ALA A 278 -16.11 -2.36 3.01
C ALA A 278 -15.22 -3.27 3.86
N LEU A 279 -14.17 -3.84 3.29
CA LEU A 279 -13.22 -4.64 4.06
C LEU A 279 -12.04 -3.80 4.55
N TRP A 280 -11.48 -2.96 3.69
CA TRP A 280 -10.30 -2.15 4.02
C TRP A 280 -10.60 -1.03 5.00
N ASP A 281 -11.66 -0.24 4.78
CA ASP A 281 -11.87 0.98 5.56
C ASP A 281 -12.18 0.68 7.04
N PRO A 282 -13.03 -0.32 7.40
CA PRO A 282 -13.20 -0.71 8.80
C PRO A 282 -11.95 -1.30 9.43
N ALA A 283 -11.16 -2.07 8.67
CA ALA A 283 -9.89 -2.63 9.15
C ALA A 283 -8.90 -1.51 9.51
N LEU A 284 -8.78 -0.50 8.64
CA LEU A 284 -7.95 0.68 8.90
C LEU A 284 -8.44 1.46 10.13
N LEU A 285 -9.74 1.73 10.25
CA LEU A 285 -10.28 2.42 11.43
C LEU A 285 -9.97 1.68 12.74
N LEU A 286 -10.05 0.35 12.73
CA LEU A 286 -9.71 -0.47 13.89
C LEU A 286 -8.22 -0.40 14.23
N LEU A 287 -7.35 -0.50 13.21
CA LEU A 287 -5.90 -0.43 13.38
C LEU A 287 -5.47 0.94 13.94
N GLY A 288 -5.98 2.04 13.38
CA GLY A 288 -5.66 3.39 13.85
C GLY A 288 -6.13 3.66 15.27
N SER A 289 -7.34 3.21 15.61
CA SER A 289 -7.90 3.38 16.96
C SER A 289 -7.17 2.57 18.04
N ARG A 290 -6.37 1.57 17.65
CA ARG A 290 -5.57 0.74 18.58
C ARG A 290 -4.09 1.10 18.61
N ALA A 291 -3.62 1.89 17.64
CA ALA A 291 -2.22 2.25 17.51
C ALA A 291 -1.64 2.98 18.73
N GLY A 292 -2.46 3.82 19.37
CA GLY A 292 -2.08 4.75 20.44
C GLY A 292 -2.49 4.33 21.85
N VAL A 293 -2.86 3.06 22.06
CA VAL A 293 -3.42 2.60 23.35
C VAL A 293 -2.49 2.89 24.53
N LYS A 294 -1.17 2.89 24.34
CA LYS A 294 -0.18 3.20 25.39
C LYS A 294 -0.24 4.66 25.84
N THR A 295 -0.57 5.57 24.94
CA THR A 295 -0.58 7.03 25.17
C THR A 295 -1.99 7.59 25.37
N GLY A 296 -3.02 6.75 25.22
CA GLY A 296 -4.42 7.18 25.22
C GLY A 296 -4.85 7.85 23.89
N SER A 297 -3.96 7.86 22.89
CA SER A 297 -4.25 8.35 21.55
C SER A 297 -5.23 7.43 20.81
N THR A 298 -6.08 8.03 19.99
CA THR A 298 -7.06 7.33 19.14
C THR A 298 -7.13 7.97 17.75
N SER A 299 -7.96 7.43 16.86
CA SER A 299 -8.30 8.10 15.61
C SER A 299 -9.01 9.42 15.86
N ASP A 300 -8.76 10.43 15.04
CA ASP A 300 -9.38 11.74 15.18
C ASP A 300 -10.92 11.67 15.23
N PRO A 301 -11.59 12.37 16.17
CA PRO A 301 -13.04 12.31 16.29
C PRO A 301 -13.80 12.70 15.01
N PHE A 302 -13.27 13.65 14.23
CA PHE A 302 -13.87 14.01 12.94
C PHE A 302 -13.81 12.83 11.98
N LEU A 303 -12.65 12.17 11.87
CA LEU A 303 -12.48 10.98 11.04
C LEU A 303 -13.45 9.87 11.45
N VAL A 304 -13.54 9.55 12.74
CA VAL A 304 -14.44 8.49 13.25
C VAL A 304 -15.90 8.80 12.93
N GLN A 305 -16.34 10.05 13.18
CA GLN A 305 -17.71 10.46 12.92
C GLN A 305 -18.04 10.42 11.43
N GLN A 306 -17.18 11.01 10.60
CA GLN A 306 -17.42 11.08 9.16
C GLN A 306 -17.32 9.72 8.48
N PHE A 307 -16.47 8.83 8.98
CA PHE A 307 -16.43 7.44 8.56
C PHE A 307 -17.79 6.77 8.77
N ALA A 308 -18.37 6.86 9.97
CA ALA A 308 -19.66 6.25 10.27
C ALA A 308 -20.78 6.77 9.36
N ILE A 309 -20.81 8.09 9.11
CA ILE A 309 -21.76 8.70 8.18
C ILE A 309 -21.53 8.19 6.76
N SER A 310 -20.27 8.19 6.29
CA SER A 310 -19.93 7.80 4.93
C SER A 310 -20.24 6.34 4.65
N PHE A 311 -20.01 5.45 5.63
CA PHE A 311 -20.31 4.04 5.52
C PHE A 311 -21.83 3.79 5.51
N ALA A 312 -22.59 4.48 6.37
CA ALA A 312 -24.05 4.39 6.40
C ALA A 312 -24.71 4.94 5.13
N GLN A 313 -24.13 5.99 4.54
CA GLN A 313 -24.59 6.59 3.29
C GLN A 313 -24.05 5.89 2.05
N ASN A 314 -23.13 4.95 2.22
CA ASN A 314 -22.36 4.35 1.14
C ASN A 314 -21.73 5.42 0.24
N GLN A 315 -21.17 6.49 0.78
CA GLN A 315 -20.53 7.55 0.00
C GLN A 315 -19.66 8.41 0.91
N LEU A 316 -18.49 8.85 0.45
CA LEU A 316 -17.72 9.85 1.20
C LEU A 316 -18.51 11.16 1.33
N THR A 317 -18.65 11.67 2.56
CA THR A 317 -19.15 13.03 2.77
C THR A 317 -18.19 14.05 2.14
N PRO A 318 -18.68 15.24 1.73
CA PRO A 318 -17.80 16.29 1.20
C PRO A 318 -16.67 16.67 2.15
N GLY A 319 -16.96 16.78 3.45
CA GLY A 319 -15.95 17.07 4.46
C GLY A 319 -14.88 15.99 4.61
N LEU A 320 -15.26 14.70 4.55
CA LEU A 320 -14.28 13.61 4.60
C LEU A 320 -13.45 13.52 3.33
N ARG A 321 -14.05 13.82 2.17
CA ARG A 321 -13.33 13.91 0.90
C ARG A 321 -12.27 15.00 0.95
N ASP A 322 -12.62 16.20 1.42
CA ASP A 322 -11.70 17.32 1.55
C ASP A 322 -10.59 17.04 2.58
N PHE A 323 -10.96 16.43 3.71
CA PHE A 323 -10.01 15.90 4.69
C PHE A 323 -9.02 14.97 4.00
N PHE A 324 -9.47 13.85 3.44
CA PHE A 324 -8.57 12.90 2.79
C PHE A 324 -7.77 13.50 1.62
N ALA A 325 -8.36 14.41 0.85
CA ALA A 325 -7.66 15.12 -0.20
C ALA A 325 -6.47 15.92 0.36
N TYR A 326 -6.64 16.70 1.44
CA TYR A 326 -5.55 17.46 2.04
C TYR A 326 -4.36 16.61 2.50
N HIS A 327 -4.67 15.40 2.97
CA HIS A 327 -3.67 14.46 3.45
C HIS A 327 -3.02 13.66 2.30
N SER A 328 -3.49 13.83 1.06
CA SER A 328 -3.04 13.07 -0.09
C SER A 328 -1.88 13.73 -0.82
N THR A 329 -1.07 12.92 -1.52
CA THR A 329 -0.05 13.44 -2.43
C THR A 329 -0.67 14.23 -3.58
N SER A 330 -1.88 13.83 -4.02
CA SER A 330 -2.67 14.50 -5.05
C SER A 330 -2.97 15.98 -4.76
N TYR A 331 -3.04 16.39 -3.48
CA TYR A 331 -3.21 17.80 -3.09
C TYR A 331 -2.05 18.65 -3.61
N TRP A 332 -0.83 18.22 -3.33
CA TRP A 332 0.40 18.90 -3.77
C TRP A 332 0.54 18.85 -5.30
N CYS A 333 0.18 17.72 -5.91
CA CYS A 333 0.40 17.47 -7.33
C CYS A 333 -0.61 18.18 -8.24
N SER A 334 -1.86 18.33 -7.81
CA SER A 334 -2.92 18.93 -8.60
C SER A 334 -3.08 20.43 -8.38
N GLY A 335 -2.57 20.95 -7.26
CA GLY A 335 -2.70 22.37 -6.90
C GLY A 335 -4.12 22.76 -6.50
N LYS A 336 -5.03 21.80 -6.30
CA LYS A 336 -6.43 22.08 -5.97
C LYS A 336 -6.58 22.31 -4.46
N PRO A 337 -7.03 23.50 -4.02
CA PRO A 337 -7.30 23.73 -2.61
C PRO A 337 -8.51 22.92 -2.15
N VAL A 338 -8.57 22.63 -0.85
CA VAL A 338 -9.74 22.03 -0.19
C VAL A 338 -10.41 23.05 0.73
N LEU A 339 -11.69 22.87 1.04
CA LEU A 339 -12.44 23.82 1.87
C LEU A 339 -12.19 23.59 3.36
N THR A 340 -11.82 22.38 3.75
CA THR A 340 -11.64 21.97 5.14
C THR A 340 -10.60 20.85 5.28
N ASN A 341 -9.91 20.81 6.42
CA ASN A 341 -8.99 19.75 6.83
C ASN A 341 -9.39 19.09 8.16
N GLY A 342 -10.61 19.33 8.65
CA GLY A 342 -11.05 18.84 9.96
C GLY A 342 -12.50 19.15 10.32
N GLY A 343 -13.36 19.44 9.33
CA GLY A 343 -14.76 19.79 9.52
C GLY A 343 -15.06 21.30 9.45
N PRO A 344 -16.34 21.68 9.59
CA PRO A 344 -16.78 23.06 9.39
C PRO A 344 -15.98 24.08 10.19
N GLY A 345 -15.50 25.13 9.50
CA GLY A 345 -14.72 26.22 10.13
C GLY A 345 -13.21 25.97 10.22
N THR A 346 -12.73 24.78 9.89
CA THR A 346 -11.29 24.48 9.73
C THR A 346 -10.83 24.78 8.30
N ARG A 347 -9.53 25.04 8.12
CA ARG A 347 -8.91 25.25 6.81
C ARG A 347 -7.45 24.77 6.83
N PRO A 348 -6.93 24.25 5.71
CA PRO A 348 -5.50 24.00 5.53
C PRO A 348 -4.62 25.19 5.95
N GLU A 349 -3.59 24.95 6.75
CA GLU A 349 -2.54 25.95 7.01
C GLU A 349 -1.57 26.07 5.84
N LEU A 350 -1.31 24.97 5.15
CA LEU A 350 -0.39 24.92 4.02
C LEU A 350 -1.15 24.93 2.70
N MET A 351 -0.64 25.72 1.75
CA MET A 351 -1.11 25.72 0.37
C MET A 351 -0.34 24.69 -0.47
N PRO A 352 -0.93 24.14 -1.55
CA PRO A 352 -0.22 23.23 -2.43
C PRO A 352 1.04 23.91 -2.97
N ARG A 353 2.18 23.21 -2.88
CA ARG A 353 3.45 23.64 -3.46
C ARG A 353 4.15 22.45 -4.09
N GLN A 354 4.96 22.73 -5.12
CA GLN A 354 5.72 21.68 -5.79
C GLN A 354 6.85 21.16 -4.88
N ALA A 355 7.07 19.84 -4.89
CA ALA A 355 8.22 19.22 -4.25
C ALA A 355 9.55 19.82 -4.77
N PRO A 356 10.58 19.97 -3.92
CA PRO A 356 11.94 20.23 -4.38
C PRO A 356 12.49 19.04 -5.18
N ARG A 357 13.61 19.25 -5.88
CA ARG A 357 14.30 18.19 -6.60
C ARG A 357 14.70 17.08 -5.62
N THR A 358 14.14 15.89 -5.78
CA THR A 358 14.32 14.76 -4.85
C THR A 358 14.48 13.49 -5.65
N HIS A 359 15.49 12.67 -5.31
CA HIS A 359 15.63 11.33 -5.89
C HIS A 359 14.55 10.42 -5.31
N ALA A 360 13.89 9.60 -6.14
CA ALA A 360 12.82 8.73 -5.66
C ALA A 360 12.82 7.36 -6.34
N LEU A 361 12.74 6.30 -5.54
CA LEU A 361 12.45 4.94 -6.02
C LEU A 361 11.08 4.52 -5.50
N PHE A 362 10.10 4.48 -6.39
CA PHE A 362 8.77 3.97 -6.07
C PHE A 362 8.73 2.46 -6.21
N ILE A 363 8.23 1.76 -5.19
CA ILE A 363 8.00 0.32 -5.20
C ILE A 363 6.51 0.07 -4.99
N GLN A 364 5.85 -0.58 -5.94
CA GLN A 364 4.39 -0.71 -5.91
C GLN A 364 3.92 -2.13 -6.21
N GLY A 365 3.06 -2.68 -5.36
CA GLY A 365 2.44 -3.99 -5.61
C GLY A 365 1.42 -3.95 -6.73
N MET A 366 1.54 -4.86 -7.70
CA MET A 366 0.50 -5.06 -8.74
C MET A 366 -0.80 -5.58 -8.14
N ARG A 367 -0.69 -6.42 -7.11
CA ARG A 367 -1.80 -7.06 -6.38
C ARG A 367 -2.26 -6.29 -5.15
N ASP A 368 -1.84 -5.03 -5.02
CA ASP A 368 -2.27 -4.19 -3.91
C ASP A 368 -3.70 -3.70 -4.12
N THR A 369 -4.64 -4.20 -3.31
CA THR A 369 -6.07 -3.86 -3.41
C THR A 369 -6.46 -2.65 -2.56
N LEU A 370 -5.55 -2.13 -1.73
CA LEU A 370 -5.76 -0.90 -0.97
C LEU A 370 -5.25 0.30 -1.76
N PHE A 371 -3.97 0.29 -2.11
CA PHE A 371 -3.30 1.32 -2.90
C PHE A 371 -2.78 0.68 -4.18
N ASN A 372 -3.65 0.60 -5.19
CA ASN A 372 -3.32 -0.09 -6.44
C ASN A 372 -2.20 0.59 -7.24
N PHE A 373 -1.72 -0.09 -8.28
CA PHE A 373 -0.64 0.37 -9.14
C PHE A 373 -0.75 1.83 -9.61
N ASN A 374 -1.98 2.32 -9.81
CA ASN A 374 -2.22 3.70 -10.27
C ASN A 374 -1.70 4.73 -9.26
N ALA A 375 -1.72 4.42 -7.95
CA ALA A 375 -1.18 5.29 -6.91
C ALA A 375 0.34 5.43 -7.04
N GLY A 376 1.07 4.33 -7.14
CA GLY A 376 2.52 4.33 -7.35
C GLY A 376 2.92 5.06 -8.64
N LEU A 377 2.20 4.82 -9.74
CA LEU A 377 2.44 5.51 -11.01
C LEU A 377 2.18 7.03 -10.90
N ALA A 378 1.08 7.44 -10.26
CA ALA A 378 0.75 8.85 -10.11
C ALA A 378 1.73 9.59 -9.18
N ASN A 379 2.19 8.94 -8.11
CA ASN A 379 3.24 9.46 -7.24
C ASN A 379 4.56 9.63 -7.99
N GLN A 380 4.96 8.63 -8.78
CA GLN A 380 6.15 8.69 -9.63
C GLN A 380 6.07 9.86 -10.62
N GLN A 381 4.96 9.97 -11.35
CA GLN A 381 4.75 11.05 -12.31
C GLN A 381 4.71 12.43 -11.65
N CYS A 382 4.23 12.51 -10.41
CA CYS A 382 4.22 13.76 -9.67
C CYS A 382 5.63 14.23 -9.34
N LEU A 383 6.45 13.38 -8.70
CA LEU A 383 7.80 13.76 -8.29
C LEU A 383 8.77 13.88 -9.48
N ALA A 384 8.58 13.13 -10.55
CA ALA A 384 9.40 13.24 -11.75
C ALA A 384 9.42 14.67 -12.33
N ARG A 385 8.34 15.45 -12.13
CA ARG A 385 8.26 16.86 -12.56
C ARG A 385 9.20 17.80 -11.80
N SER A 386 9.61 17.44 -10.59
CA SER A 386 10.56 18.20 -9.79
C SER A 386 12.02 17.95 -10.16
N GLY A 387 12.26 17.00 -11.06
CA GLY A 387 13.59 16.56 -11.46
C GLY A 387 14.23 15.63 -10.44
N GLY A 388 15.35 15.03 -10.82
CA GLY A 388 16.02 13.98 -10.05
C GLY A 388 15.98 12.64 -10.78
N ASP A 389 16.65 11.67 -10.18
CA ASP A 389 16.57 10.26 -10.60
C ASP A 389 15.31 9.65 -9.97
N VAL A 390 14.25 9.54 -10.76
CA VAL A 390 12.93 9.09 -10.30
C VAL A 390 12.55 7.83 -11.06
N ARG A 391 12.43 6.70 -10.34
CA ARG A 391 12.20 5.36 -10.92
C ARG A 391 10.96 4.71 -10.32
N LEU A 392 10.37 3.77 -11.07
CA LEU A 392 9.25 2.95 -10.61
C LEU A 392 9.56 1.48 -10.90
N MET A 393 9.50 0.66 -9.87
CA MET A 393 9.44 -0.79 -9.99
C MET A 393 8.22 -1.34 -9.28
N THR A 394 7.81 -2.53 -9.66
CA THR A 394 6.63 -3.17 -9.09
C THR A 394 6.95 -4.56 -8.56
N THR A 395 6.08 -5.08 -7.71
CA THR A 395 6.21 -6.42 -7.11
C THR A 395 4.86 -7.15 -7.15
N GLN A 396 4.85 -8.43 -6.78
CA GLN A 396 3.59 -9.19 -6.58
C GLN A 396 2.99 -8.98 -5.19
N THR A 397 3.66 -8.18 -4.36
CA THR A 397 3.40 -7.94 -2.94
C THR A 397 2.92 -6.52 -2.71
N GLY A 398 2.00 -6.38 -1.77
CA GLY A 398 1.56 -5.11 -1.22
C GLY A 398 0.64 -5.39 -0.05
N HIS A 399 -0.44 -4.65 0.08
CA HIS A 399 -1.41 -4.85 1.17
C HIS A 399 -2.14 -6.21 1.12
N ASN A 400 -2.08 -6.95 0.00
CA ASN A 400 -2.55 -8.34 -0.06
C ASN A 400 -1.83 -9.26 0.95
N THR A 401 -0.64 -8.90 1.44
CA THR A 401 0.07 -9.63 2.51
C THR A 401 -0.67 -9.63 3.86
N LEU A 402 -1.51 -8.62 4.11
CA LEU A 402 -2.32 -8.52 5.33
C LEU A 402 -3.59 -9.38 5.29
N GLN A 403 -3.93 -9.94 4.13
CA GLN A 403 -5.11 -10.80 3.91
C GLN A 403 -6.45 -10.19 4.37
N VAL A 404 -6.55 -8.85 4.44
CA VAL A 404 -7.82 -8.13 4.72
C VAL A 404 -8.85 -8.41 3.62
N VAL A 405 -8.37 -8.45 2.38
CA VAL A 405 -9.14 -8.88 1.21
C VAL A 405 -8.65 -10.26 0.79
N PRO A 406 -9.55 -11.26 0.65
CA PRO A 406 -9.19 -12.54 0.07
C PRO A 406 -8.63 -12.39 -1.35
N ASP A 407 -7.54 -13.10 -1.65
CA ASP A 407 -6.97 -13.15 -2.99
C ASP A 407 -6.97 -14.59 -3.52
N PRO A 408 -8.12 -15.08 -4.01
CA PRO A 408 -8.21 -16.44 -4.56
C PRO A 408 -7.30 -16.64 -5.77
N GLY A 409 -7.01 -15.57 -6.52
CA GLY A 409 -6.15 -15.63 -7.70
C GLY A 409 -4.72 -16.03 -7.34
N ALA A 410 -4.21 -15.57 -6.20
CA ALA A 410 -2.92 -16.00 -5.64
C ALA A 410 -2.84 -17.52 -5.50
N TYR A 411 -3.87 -18.16 -4.95
CA TYR A 411 -3.87 -19.58 -4.66
C TYR A 411 -4.14 -20.45 -5.89
N LEU A 412 -4.91 -19.93 -6.86
CA LEU A 412 -5.36 -20.70 -8.02
C LEU A 412 -4.44 -20.55 -9.24
N PHE A 413 -3.81 -19.39 -9.42
CA PHE A 413 -3.13 -19.03 -10.67
C PHE A 413 -1.68 -18.58 -10.49
N GLN A 414 -1.16 -18.55 -9.26
CA GLN A 414 0.24 -18.30 -8.98
C GLN A 414 0.88 -19.55 -8.36
N ASN A 415 2.16 -19.77 -8.64
CA ASN A 415 2.93 -20.77 -7.91
C ASN A 415 2.99 -20.35 -6.42
N PRO A 416 2.73 -21.25 -5.46
CA PRO A 416 2.83 -20.93 -4.03
C PRO A 416 4.15 -20.27 -3.62
N GLN A 417 5.25 -20.58 -4.30
CA GLN A 417 6.56 -19.97 -4.04
C GLN A 417 6.71 -18.53 -4.57
N ASP A 418 5.81 -18.10 -5.45
CA ASP A 418 5.85 -16.80 -6.12
C ASP A 418 4.81 -15.81 -5.55
N GLN A 419 3.88 -16.29 -4.73
CA GLN A 419 2.74 -15.50 -4.23
C GLN A 419 3.14 -14.23 -3.48
N LEU A 420 4.28 -14.26 -2.79
CA LEU A 420 4.76 -13.16 -1.96
C LEU A 420 6.16 -12.68 -2.39
N LYS A 421 6.61 -12.99 -3.60
CA LYS A 421 7.94 -12.53 -4.03
C LYS A 421 8.00 -11.01 -4.14
N ASP A 422 8.94 -10.44 -3.38
CA ASP A 422 9.17 -9.00 -3.26
C ASP A 422 10.31 -8.55 -4.18
N GLN A 423 10.06 -8.66 -5.50
CA GLN A 423 11.02 -8.34 -6.54
C GLN A 423 10.34 -7.98 -7.86
N CYS A 424 11.09 -7.33 -8.75
CA CYS A 424 10.73 -7.14 -10.14
C CYS A 424 11.76 -7.81 -11.05
N GLY A 425 11.38 -8.89 -11.71
CA GLY A 425 12.34 -9.71 -12.43
C GLY A 425 13.33 -10.31 -11.45
N ARG A 426 14.63 -10.01 -11.62
CA ARG A 426 15.70 -10.41 -10.70
C ARG A 426 16.05 -9.36 -9.64
N VAL A 427 15.40 -8.20 -9.69
CA VAL A 427 15.73 -7.06 -8.83
C VAL A 427 14.89 -7.12 -7.55
N GLN A 428 15.52 -7.51 -6.44
CA GLN A 428 14.88 -7.54 -5.12
C GLN A 428 14.75 -6.13 -4.54
N THR A 429 13.65 -5.84 -3.85
CA THR A 429 13.35 -4.54 -3.23
C THR A 429 14.44 -4.08 -2.25
N MET A 430 14.91 -5.00 -1.39
CA MET A 430 16.00 -4.76 -0.44
C MET A 430 17.28 -4.28 -1.14
N VAL A 431 17.68 -4.99 -2.20
CA VAL A 431 18.88 -4.65 -3.00
C VAL A 431 18.68 -3.32 -3.72
N ALA A 432 17.51 -3.13 -4.35
CA ALA A 432 17.17 -1.91 -5.06
C ALA A 432 17.24 -0.67 -4.16
N ARG A 433 16.63 -0.75 -2.97
CA ARG A 433 16.62 0.33 -1.97
C ARG A 433 18.02 0.70 -1.51
N ARG A 434 18.82 -0.27 -1.06
CA ARG A 434 20.20 -0.01 -0.61
C ARG A 434 21.03 0.59 -1.74
N ALA A 435 20.98 0.01 -2.93
CA ALA A 435 21.72 0.48 -4.09
C ALA A 435 21.32 1.91 -4.50
N PHE A 436 20.04 2.25 -4.40
CA PHE A 436 19.53 3.59 -4.65
C PHE A 436 20.08 4.60 -3.65
N PHE A 437 20.09 4.27 -2.36
CA PHE A 437 20.70 5.10 -1.33
C PHE A 437 22.23 5.18 -1.43
N ASP A 438 22.91 4.10 -1.83
CA ASP A 438 24.36 4.10 -2.01
C ASP A 438 24.76 5.10 -3.10
N GLN A 439 23.99 5.18 -4.18
CA GLN A 439 24.23 6.18 -5.21
C GLN A 439 23.94 7.60 -4.71
N HIS A 440 22.75 7.84 -4.17
CA HIS A 440 22.26 9.20 -3.95
C HIS A 440 22.65 9.81 -2.60
N LEU A 441 23.02 9.00 -1.61
CA LEU A 441 23.43 9.48 -0.27
C LEU A 441 24.92 9.26 0.02
N LYS A 442 25.58 8.32 -0.65
CA LYS A 442 27.04 8.11 -0.50
C LYS A 442 27.84 8.53 -1.73
N GLY A 443 27.19 8.85 -2.86
CA GLY A 443 27.87 9.23 -4.09
C GLY A 443 28.56 8.06 -4.80
N ILE A 444 28.14 6.81 -4.54
CA ILE A 444 28.72 5.63 -5.20
C ILE A 444 28.16 5.55 -6.62
N ALA A 445 28.91 6.09 -7.58
CA ALA A 445 28.51 6.17 -8.97
C ALA A 445 28.14 4.79 -9.54
N GLY A 446 26.98 4.69 -10.19
CA GLY A 446 26.47 3.46 -10.81
C GLY A 446 25.87 2.45 -9.84
N ALA A 447 25.86 2.71 -8.52
CA ALA A 447 25.27 1.76 -7.57
C ALA A 447 23.80 1.47 -7.89
N ALA A 448 23.03 2.50 -8.27
CA ALA A 448 21.61 2.33 -8.58
C ALA A 448 21.37 1.69 -9.96
N ASP A 449 22.38 1.34 -10.77
CA ASP A 449 22.18 0.72 -12.09
C ASP A 449 21.54 -0.67 -12.01
N VAL A 450 21.55 -1.31 -10.83
CA VAL A 450 20.77 -2.53 -10.55
C VAL A 450 19.26 -2.30 -10.65
N VAL A 451 18.79 -1.06 -10.51
CA VAL A 451 17.39 -0.68 -10.67
C VAL A 451 17.21 -0.19 -12.11
N PRO A 452 16.33 -0.79 -12.93
CA PRO A 452 16.09 -0.30 -14.28
C PRO A 452 15.66 1.18 -14.30
N ARG A 453 16.11 1.93 -15.30
CA ARG A 453 15.59 3.28 -15.56
C ARG A 453 14.20 3.24 -16.19
N GLN A 454 13.93 2.20 -16.99
CA GLN A 454 12.58 1.85 -17.44
C GLN A 454 11.71 1.43 -16.26
N THR A 455 10.40 1.60 -16.41
CA THR A 455 9.46 1.06 -15.43
C THR A 455 9.49 -0.46 -15.49
N CYS A 456 9.73 -1.09 -14.35
CA CYS A 456 9.70 -2.54 -14.22
C CYS A 456 8.30 -3.02 -13.78
N LEU A 457 7.63 -3.79 -14.63
CA LEU A 457 6.31 -4.38 -14.37
C LEU A 457 6.44 -5.87 -14.07
N SER A 458 6.24 -6.23 -12.80
CA SER A 458 6.21 -7.62 -12.32
C SER A 458 4.93 -8.30 -12.81
N LEU A 459 5.05 -9.52 -13.35
CA LEU A 459 3.93 -10.29 -13.91
C LEU A 459 3.60 -11.52 -13.08
N SER A 460 4.61 -12.21 -12.55
CA SER A 460 4.50 -13.38 -11.66
C SER A 460 5.90 -13.82 -11.24
N GLY A 461 6.14 -14.08 -9.97
CA GLY A 461 7.43 -14.59 -9.50
C GLY A 461 8.63 -13.78 -9.99
N ASP A 462 9.50 -14.40 -10.80
CA ASP A 462 10.67 -13.76 -11.42
C ASP A 462 10.38 -13.22 -12.84
N ASP A 463 9.16 -13.37 -13.34
CA ASP A 463 8.71 -12.87 -14.64
C ASP A 463 8.29 -11.40 -14.51
N ALA A 464 8.91 -10.57 -15.34
CA ALA A 464 8.68 -9.14 -15.39
C ALA A 464 9.06 -8.59 -16.77
N VAL A 465 8.55 -7.41 -17.07
CA VAL A 465 8.85 -6.69 -18.32
C VAL A 465 9.27 -5.26 -18.04
N LEU A 466 10.22 -4.76 -18.83
CA LEU A 466 10.61 -3.36 -18.83
C LEU A 466 9.82 -2.59 -19.88
N VAL A 467 9.25 -1.45 -19.48
CA VAL A 467 8.56 -0.54 -20.39
C VAL A 467 9.15 0.87 -20.27
N ASP A 468 9.43 1.49 -21.42
CA ASP A 468 9.90 2.89 -21.45
C ASP A 468 8.78 3.84 -21.03
N GLN A 469 7.53 3.51 -21.38
CA GLN A 469 6.34 4.22 -20.93
C GLN A 469 5.24 3.22 -20.59
N VAL A 470 4.59 3.41 -19.44
CA VAL A 470 3.41 2.62 -19.05
C VAL A 470 2.24 3.02 -19.95
N THR A 471 1.59 2.04 -20.58
CA THR A 471 0.37 2.28 -21.36
C THR A 471 -0.75 2.73 -20.42
N THR A 472 -1.36 3.88 -20.73
CA THR A 472 -2.45 4.48 -19.95
C THR A 472 -3.49 5.13 -20.86
N GLY A 473 -4.68 5.40 -20.32
CA GLY A 473 -5.74 6.08 -21.06
C GLY A 473 -6.17 5.31 -22.32
N ARG A 474 -6.49 6.04 -23.39
CA ARG A 474 -6.97 5.46 -24.65
C ARG A 474 -5.84 5.01 -25.61
N SER A 475 -4.61 4.89 -25.11
CA SER A 475 -3.44 4.47 -25.92
C SER A 475 -3.32 2.95 -26.12
N GLY A 476 -4.07 2.17 -25.33
CA GLY A 476 -4.10 0.71 -25.46
C GLY A 476 -4.87 0.21 -26.69
N THR A 477 -4.91 -1.13 -26.85
CA THR A 477 -5.72 -1.76 -27.90
C THR A 477 -7.20 -1.62 -27.57
N ALA A 478 -7.98 -1.02 -28.48
CA ALA A 478 -9.40 -0.78 -28.30
C ALA A 478 -10.26 -2.03 -28.59
N TYR A 479 -11.26 -2.27 -27.76
CA TYR A 479 -12.23 -3.35 -27.88
C TYR A 479 -13.65 -2.84 -27.65
N THR A 480 -14.57 -3.28 -28.50
CA THR A 480 -16.00 -3.02 -28.29
C THR A 480 -16.53 -3.87 -27.14
N VAL A 481 -17.23 -3.23 -26.22
CA VAL A 481 -18.02 -3.87 -25.17
C VAL A 481 -19.48 -3.88 -25.64
N PRO A 482 -20.00 -5.02 -26.13
CA PRO A 482 -21.39 -5.13 -26.56
C PRO A 482 -22.34 -4.91 -25.38
N ALA A 483 -23.59 -4.59 -25.68
CA ALA A 483 -24.65 -4.47 -24.69
C ALA A 483 -24.78 -5.75 -23.85
N THR A 484 -24.35 -5.65 -22.60
CA THR A 484 -24.19 -6.78 -21.67
C THR A 484 -25.06 -6.55 -20.45
N LYS A 485 -25.97 -7.48 -20.17
CA LYS A 485 -26.86 -7.40 -19.00
C LYS A 485 -26.11 -7.82 -17.74
N VAL A 486 -26.27 -7.04 -16.68
CA VAL A 486 -25.70 -7.29 -15.36
C VAL A 486 -26.75 -6.91 -14.31
N VAL A 487 -26.81 -7.66 -13.22
CA VAL A 487 -27.69 -7.32 -12.10
C VAL A 487 -26.87 -6.70 -10.97
N ALA A 488 -26.83 -5.37 -10.92
CA ALA A 488 -26.19 -4.63 -9.83
C ALA A 488 -26.81 -5.06 -8.48
N GLY A 489 -25.98 -5.30 -7.47
CA GLY A 489 -26.37 -5.71 -6.12
C GLY A 489 -26.52 -7.21 -5.88
N ALA A 490 -26.67 -8.05 -6.90
CA ALA A 490 -26.93 -9.48 -6.67
C ALA A 490 -25.87 -10.41 -7.28
N GLN A 491 -25.11 -9.94 -8.28
CA GLN A 491 -24.35 -10.83 -9.14
C GLN A 491 -22.86 -10.91 -8.75
N ALA A 492 -22.51 -11.85 -7.88
CA ALA A 492 -21.12 -12.13 -7.45
C ALA A 492 -20.29 -12.90 -8.50
N VAL A 493 -20.95 -13.66 -9.38
CA VAL A 493 -20.29 -14.31 -10.53
C VAL A 493 -20.20 -13.29 -11.67
N PRO A 494 -19.04 -13.06 -12.29
CA PRO A 494 -18.91 -12.03 -13.31
C PRO A 494 -19.66 -12.40 -14.59
N THR A 495 -20.26 -11.40 -15.23
CA THR A 495 -20.56 -11.49 -16.67
C THR A 495 -19.26 -11.29 -17.44
N ILE A 496 -18.99 -12.21 -18.37
CA ILE A 496 -17.75 -12.23 -19.16
C ILE A 496 -17.97 -11.55 -20.50
N VAL A 497 -17.23 -10.47 -20.76
CA VAL A 497 -17.17 -9.83 -22.07
C VAL A 497 -15.84 -10.17 -22.75
N LYS A 498 -15.89 -10.90 -23.86
CA LYS A 498 -14.68 -11.29 -24.59
C LYS A 498 -14.04 -10.10 -25.30
N LEU A 499 -12.73 -9.92 -25.13
CA LEU A 499 -11.96 -8.84 -25.76
C LEU A 499 -11.06 -9.42 -26.85
N GLY A 500 -11.58 -9.47 -28.08
CA GLY A 500 -10.88 -10.00 -29.25
C GLY A 500 -10.69 -11.52 -29.22
N GLU A 501 -9.73 -12.00 -30.00
CA GLU A 501 -9.42 -13.42 -30.15
C GLU A 501 -8.57 -13.97 -29.00
N ARG A 502 -8.56 -15.31 -28.87
CA ARG A 502 -7.65 -16.01 -27.97
C ARG A 502 -6.19 -15.74 -28.33
N THR A 503 -5.33 -15.75 -27.32
CA THR A 503 -3.88 -15.58 -27.53
C THR A 503 -3.33 -16.69 -28.43
N GLY A 504 -2.42 -16.32 -29.33
CA GLY A 504 -1.76 -17.26 -30.22
C GLY A 504 -0.78 -18.19 -29.49
N GLY A 505 -0.10 -19.05 -30.25
CA GLY A 505 0.82 -20.08 -29.70
C GLY A 505 1.97 -19.54 -28.85
N ARG A 506 2.30 -18.24 -28.96
CA ARG A 506 3.35 -17.58 -28.14
C ARG A 506 2.80 -16.87 -26.89
N GLY A 507 1.49 -16.88 -26.64
CA GLY A 507 0.88 -16.11 -25.54
C GLY A 507 0.85 -14.61 -25.82
N ASP A 508 0.72 -13.81 -24.76
CA ASP A 508 0.74 -12.34 -24.80
C ASP A 508 1.10 -11.74 -23.42
N VAL A 509 1.36 -10.44 -23.33
CA VAL A 509 1.50 -9.70 -22.07
C VAL A 509 0.49 -8.56 -22.03
N VAL A 510 -0.28 -8.50 -20.94
CA VAL A 510 -1.15 -7.37 -20.61
C VAL A 510 -0.57 -6.70 -19.38
N ALA A 511 0.05 -5.54 -19.54
CA ALA A 511 0.65 -4.82 -18.42
C ALA A 511 0.58 -3.30 -18.61
N GLY A 512 -0.02 -2.59 -17.65
CA GLY A 512 -0.25 -1.15 -17.69
C GLY A 512 -1.57 -0.76 -17.01
N VAL A 513 -2.10 0.42 -17.32
CA VAL A 513 -3.38 0.93 -16.79
C VAL A 513 -4.45 0.83 -17.87
N PRO A 514 -5.36 -0.16 -17.81
CA PRO A 514 -6.50 -0.22 -18.73
C PRO A 514 -7.41 0.98 -18.57
N HIS A 515 -8.16 1.32 -19.61
CA HIS A 515 -9.11 2.43 -19.59
C HIS A 515 -10.43 1.98 -20.18
N VAL A 516 -11.55 2.48 -19.65
CA VAL A 516 -12.88 2.14 -20.16
C VAL A 516 -13.73 3.39 -20.34
N ALA A 517 -14.55 3.38 -21.40
CA ALA A 517 -15.63 4.32 -21.62
C ALA A 517 -16.91 3.51 -21.76
N LEU A 518 -17.62 3.31 -20.64
CA LEU A 518 -18.79 2.44 -20.55
C LEU A 518 -20.04 3.24 -20.20
N THR A 519 -21.12 3.01 -20.92
CA THR A 519 -22.45 3.52 -20.59
C THR A 519 -23.24 2.46 -19.84
N LEU A 520 -23.69 2.83 -18.65
CA LEU A 520 -24.63 2.06 -17.83
C LEU A 520 -26.03 2.59 -18.08
N SER A 521 -26.91 1.74 -18.62
CA SER A 521 -28.31 2.07 -18.86
C SER A 521 -29.24 1.10 -18.15
N ALA A 522 -30.43 1.57 -17.78
CA ALA A 522 -31.48 0.76 -17.20
C ALA A 522 -32.70 0.77 -18.12
N ASN A 523 -33.50 -0.29 -18.08
CA ASN A 523 -34.79 -0.27 -18.76
C ASN A 523 -35.74 0.74 -18.07
N PRO A 524 -36.78 1.25 -18.76
CA PRO A 524 -37.66 2.28 -18.20
C PRO A 524 -38.32 1.86 -16.87
N LEU A 525 -38.69 0.59 -16.72
CA LEU A 525 -39.31 0.09 -15.49
C LEU A 525 -38.33 0.13 -14.31
N SER A 526 -37.07 -0.26 -14.52
CA SER A 526 -36.01 -0.18 -13.52
C SER A 526 -35.64 1.27 -13.20
N ALA A 527 -35.68 2.17 -14.17
CA ALA A 527 -35.45 3.60 -13.95
C ALA A 527 -36.55 4.26 -13.09
N LEU A 528 -37.81 3.80 -13.20
CA LEU A 528 -38.93 4.28 -12.39
C LEU A 528 -38.82 3.94 -10.91
N VAL A 529 -38.13 2.84 -10.56
CA VAL A 529 -37.90 2.45 -9.15
C VAL A 529 -36.91 3.41 -8.48
N GLY A 530 -36.12 4.16 -9.26
CA GLY A 530 -35.00 4.94 -8.76
C GLY A 530 -33.87 4.03 -8.24
N GLY A 531 -32.64 4.52 -8.22
CA GLY A 531 -31.52 3.74 -7.72
C GLY A 531 -30.16 4.34 -8.05
N ASP A 532 -29.15 3.87 -7.34
CA ASP A 532 -27.75 4.20 -7.57
C ASP A 532 -26.98 2.90 -7.88
N PRO A 533 -27.13 2.35 -9.10
CA PRO A 533 -26.55 1.05 -9.43
C PRO A 533 -25.03 1.14 -9.40
N ILE A 534 -24.39 0.12 -8.84
CA ILE A 534 -22.95 -0.02 -8.76
C ILE A 534 -22.62 -1.36 -9.41
N VAL A 535 -21.79 -1.31 -10.45
CA VAL A 535 -21.16 -2.49 -11.04
C VAL A 535 -19.66 -2.39 -10.84
N PHE A 536 -18.98 -3.54 -10.80
CA PHE A 536 -17.54 -3.60 -10.65
C PHE A 536 -16.93 -4.14 -11.93
N VAL A 537 -15.93 -3.44 -12.45
CA VAL A 537 -15.31 -3.76 -13.73
C VAL A 537 -13.84 -4.04 -13.51
N GLY A 538 -13.36 -5.17 -14.02
CA GLY A 538 -11.96 -5.57 -13.91
C GLY A 538 -11.46 -6.27 -15.17
N THR A 539 -10.14 -6.31 -15.30
CA THR A 539 -9.48 -7.09 -16.36
C THR A 539 -9.45 -8.55 -15.94
N GLY A 540 -9.86 -9.45 -16.83
CA GLY A 540 -9.86 -10.88 -16.55
C GLY A 540 -9.23 -11.73 -17.64
N VAL A 541 -8.99 -12.99 -17.28
CA VAL A 541 -8.50 -14.02 -18.20
C VAL A 541 -9.40 -15.25 -18.07
N VAL A 542 -9.85 -15.78 -19.20
CA VAL A 542 -10.43 -17.13 -19.25
C VAL A 542 -9.35 -18.07 -19.75
N HIS A 543 -8.91 -18.95 -18.87
CA HIS A 543 -7.89 -19.96 -19.14
C HIS A 543 -8.41 -21.04 -20.09
N THR A 544 -7.51 -21.83 -20.68
CA THR A 544 -7.89 -22.97 -21.55
C THR A 544 -8.65 -24.06 -20.81
N SER A 545 -8.49 -24.13 -19.48
CA SER A 545 -9.28 -24.97 -18.58
C SER A 545 -10.73 -24.49 -18.39
N GLY A 546 -11.06 -23.28 -18.82
CA GLY A 546 -12.34 -22.61 -18.57
C GLY A 546 -12.41 -21.85 -17.24
N LEU A 547 -11.36 -21.91 -16.40
CA LEU A 547 -11.28 -21.12 -15.17
C LEU A 547 -11.17 -19.62 -15.49
N ILE A 548 -11.81 -18.82 -14.65
CA ILE A 548 -11.84 -17.35 -14.77
C ILE A 548 -10.92 -16.77 -13.69
N GLU A 549 -10.01 -15.91 -14.12
CA GLU A 549 -9.11 -15.15 -13.24
C GLU A 549 -9.46 -13.67 -13.34
N LEU A 550 -9.67 -13.01 -12.18
CA LEU A 550 -9.60 -11.55 -12.08
C LEU A 550 -8.11 -11.18 -11.93
N VAL A 551 -7.56 -10.48 -12.92
CA VAL A 551 -6.12 -10.19 -12.95
C VAL A 551 -5.77 -9.30 -11.77
N ASP A 552 -4.74 -9.71 -11.04
CA ASP A 552 -4.18 -9.05 -9.86
C ASP A 552 -5.19 -8.72 -8.75
N ASN A 553 -6.36 -9.37 -8.75
CA ASN A 553 -7.47 -9.06 -7.85
C ASN A 553 -7.93 -7.59 -7.93
N GLN A 554 -7.79 -6.97 -9.11
CA GLN A 554 -8.01 -5.55 -9.33
C GLN A 554 -9.36 -5.26 -10.00
N LEU A 555 -10.12 -4.30 -9.46
CA LEU A 555 -11.41 -3.86 -10.02
C LEU A 555 -11.72 -2.39 -9.73
N GLN A 556 -12.59 -1.81 -10.56
CA GLN A 556 -13.09 -0.44 -10.44
C GLN A 556 -14.61 -0.44 -10.26
N PRO A 557 -15.14 0.17 -9.19
CA PRO A 557 -16.57 0.44 -9.09
C PRO A 557 -17.00 1.55 -10.07
N LEU A 558 -18.12 1.33 -10.76
CA LEU A 558 -18.83 2.31 -11.57
C LEU A 558 -20.20 2.53 -10.94
N ARG A 559 -20.43 3.75 -10.43
CA ARG A 559 -21.64 4.12 -9.69
C ARG A 559 -22.54 5.01 -10.52
N GLY A 560 -23.83 4.69 -10.57
CA GLY A 560 -24.85 5.47 -11.23
C GLY A 560 -24.97 5.15 -12.72
N LEU A 561 -26.14 5.51 -13.28
CA LEU A 561 -26.38 5.43 -14.73
C LEU A 561 -25.60 6.51 -15.48
N GLY A 562 -25.43 6.30 -16.78
CA GLY A 562 -24.72 7.23 -17.67
C GLY A 562 -23.36 6.71 -18.10
N THR A 563 -22.56 7.60 -18.71
CA THR A 563 -21.25 7.26 -19.26
C THR A 563 -20.16 7.47 -18.23
N HIS A 564 -19.35 6.43 -18.03
CA HIS A 564 -18.18 6.37 -17.17
C HIS A 564 -16.94 6.26 -18.04
N ASP A 565 -16.11 7.30 -18.04
CA ASP A 565 -14.84 7.35 -18.76
C ASP A 565 -13.69 7.41 -17.76
N VAL A 566 -13.19 6.24 -17.35
CA VAL A 566 -12.30 6.10 -16.19
C VAL A 566 -11.17 5.10 -16.46
N PRO A 567 -9.99 5.32 -15.85
CA PRO A 567 -8.98 4.27 -15.77
C PRO A 567 -9.48 3.14 -14.86
N LEU A 568 -9.13 1.91 -15.19
CA LEU A 568 -9.18 0.78 -14.26
C LEU A 568 -7.87 0.74 -13.44
N PRO A 569 -7.82 0.04 -12.30
CA PRO A 569 -6.55 -0.23 -11.67
C PRO A 569 -5.61 -0.97 -12.63
N GLY A 570 -4.34 -0.60 -12.60
CA GLY A 570 -3.33 -1.22 -13.43
C GLY A 570 -3.11 -2.68 -13.06
N VAL A 571 -2.77 -3.45 -14.08
CA VAL A 571 -2.60 -4.91 -14.03
C VAL A 571 -1.32 -5.31 -14.75
N GLY A 572 -0.80 -6.50 -14.45
CA GLY A 572 0.41 -7.07 -15.04
C GLY A 572 0.33 -8.59 -15.09
N LYS A 573 0.09 -9.16 -16.27
CA LYS A 573 -0.01 -10.61 -16.46
C LYS A 573 0.57 -11.05 -17.80
N ARG A 574 1.33 -12.15 -17.77
CA ARG A 574 1.61 -12.95 -18.96
C ARG A 574 0.44 -13.89 -19.22
N LEU A 575 -0.19 -13.74 -20.38
CA LEU A 575 -1.29 -14.57 -20.85
C LEU A 575 -0.75 -15.86 -21.47
N PRO A 576 -1.11 -17.05 -20.95
CA PRO A 576 -0.74 -18.32 -21.56
C PRO A 576 -1.30 -18.45 -22.99
N ALA A 577 -0.71 -19.29 -23.82
CA ALA A 577 -1.24 -19.59 -25.16
C ALA A 577 -2.66 -20.15 -25.09
N GLY A 578 -3.55 -19.70 -25.99
CA GLY A 578 -4.94 -20.11 -26.05
C GLY A 578 -5.87 -19.53 -24.96
N SER A 579 -5.36 -18.70 -24.05
CA SER A 579 -6.18 -17.96 -23.09
C SER A 579 -6.95 -16.82 -23.76
N GLN A 580 -8.04 -16.38 -23.14
CA GLN A 580 -8.87 -15.29 -23.65
C GLN A 580 -8.82 -14.11 -22.70
N LEU A 581 -8.39 -12.95 -23.19
CA LEU A 581 -8.54 -11.68 -22.49
C LEU A 581 -10.02 -11.29 -22.45
N VAL A 582 -10.51 -10.90 -21.28
CA VAL A 582 -11.91 -10.54 -21.06
C VAL A 582 -12.03 -9.30 -20.18
N LEU A 583 -13.15 -8.59 -20.29
CA LEU A 583 -13.62 -7.65 -19.28
C LEU A 583 -14.61 -8.40 -18.38
N LEU A 584 -14.35 -8.40 -17.08
CA LEU A 584 -15.24 -9.00 -16.08
C LEU A 584 -16.12 -7.89 -15.51
N VAL A 585 -17.43 -8.10 -15.54
CA VAL A 585 -18.42 -7.16 -14.99
C VAL A 585 -19.23 -7.86 -13.91
N TYR A 586 -19.12 -7.38 -12.69
CA TYR A 586 -19.79 -7.93 -11.52
C TYR A 586 -20.91 -6.99 -11.07
N GLY A 587 -21.99 -7.58 -10.53
CA GLY A 587 -23.02 -6.83 -9.82
C GLY A 587 -22.75 -6.70 -8.32
N ALA A 588 -21.94 -7.59 -7.76
CA ALA A 588 -21.48 -7.56 -6.37
C ALA A 588 -20.06 -8.13 -6.29
N HIS A 589 -19.24 -7.67 -5.36
CA HIS A 589 -17.88 -8.18 -5.15
C HIS A 589 -17.49 -8.07 -3.67
N GLU A 590 -16.75 -9.05 -3.14
CA GLU A 590 -16.45 -9.16 -1.71
C GLU A 590 -15.67 -7.96 -1.15
N GLN A 591 -14.77 -7.36 -1.95
CA GLN A 591 -14.06 -6.12 -1.62
C GLN A 591 -14.99 -4.95 -1.24
N TYR A 592 -16.24 -5.00 -1.68
CA TYR A 592 -17.28 -3.98 -1.47
C TYR A 592 -18.58 -4.60 -0.93
N ALA A 593 -18.49 -5.75 -0.24
CA ALA A 593 -19.67 -6.34 0.40
C ALA A 593 -20.31 -5.29 1.32
N ILE A 594 -21.64 -5.11 1.32
CA ILE A 594 -22.37 -4.11 2.14
C ILE A 594 -22.25 -2.65 1.63
N THR A 595 -21.14 -2.24 0.99
CA THR A 595 -21.00 -0.92 0.33
C THR A 595 -21.22 -0.97 -1.18
N GLY A 596 -21.53 -2.13 -1.76
CA GLY A 596 -22.02 -2.24 -3.13
C GLY A 596 -23.47 -1.73 -3.28
N SER A 597 -24.17 -2.11 -4.36
CA SER A 597 -25.60 -1.77 -4.50
C SER A 597 -26.49 -2.39 -3.42
N LEU A 598 -25.96 -3.34 -2.63
CA LEU A 598 -26.57 -3.80 -1.38
C LEU A 598 -26.34 -2.80 -0.24
N SER A 599 -26.78 -1.55 -0.39
CA SER A 599 -26.68 -0.56 0.69
C SER A 599 -27.67 -0.88 1.81
N LEU A 600 -27.25 -0.74 3.08
CA LEU A 600 -28.13 -0.81 4.26
C LEU A 600 -29.14 0.35 4.32
N ASN A 601 -29.01 1.33 3.42
CA ASN A 601 -29.98 2.39 3.26
C ASN A 601 -31.20 1.87 2.46
N VAL A 602 -32.29 1.61 3.17
CA VAL A 602 -33.57 1.04 2.69
C VAL A 602 -34.29 1.87 1.60
N ARG A 603 -33.69 2.97 1.13
CA ARG A 603 -34.25 3.89 0.13
C ARG A 603 -33.66 3.76 -1.28
N GLN A 604 -32.66 2.91 -1.49
CA GLN A 604 -32.10 2.65 -2.83
C GLN A 604 -32.51 1.25 -3.29
N ALA A 605 -32.91 1.11 -4.56
CA ALA A 605 -33.14 -0.22 -5.15
C ALA A 605 -31.87 -1.06 -5.00
N THR A 606 -31.94 -2.02 -4.10
CA THR A 606 -30.81 -2.82 -3.63
C THR A 606 -30.30 -3.77 -4.72
N VAL A 607 -31.14 -4.02 -5.73
CA VAL A 607 -30.87 -4.88 -6.87
C VAL A 607 -31.45 -4.24 -8.13
N MET A 608 -30.62 -3.96 -9.13
CA MET A 608 -31.03 -3.25 -10.35
C MET A 608 -30.44 -3.90 -11.61
N PRO A 609 -31.28 -4.42 -12.53
CA PRO A 609 -30.82 -4.85 -13.84
C PRO A 609 -30.34 -3.64 -14.66
N VAL A 610 -29.09 -3.68 -15.09
CA VAL A 610 -28.46 -2.68 -15.95
C VAL A 610 -27.87 -3.33 -17.20
N THR A 611 -27.70 -2.53 -18.23
CA THR A 611 -26.96 -2.89 -19.44
C THR A 611 -25.69 -2.05 -19.48
N VAL A 612 -24.55 -2.73 -19.64
CA VAL A 612 -23.23 -2.12 -19.81
C VAL A 612 -22.81 -2.26 -21.26
N SER A 613 -22.38 -1.17 -21.89
CA SER A 613 -21.89 -1.16 -23.27
C SER A 613 -20.85 -0.05 -23.46
N GLY A 614 -19.98 -0.14 -24.46
CA GLY A 614 -19.01 0.92 -24.74
C GLY A 614 -17.71 0.40 -25.31
N THR A 615 -16.59 0.94 -24.85
CA THR A 615 -15.24 0.59 -25.31
C THR A 615 -14.29 0.37 -24.13
N ALA A 616 -13.40 -0.61 -24.25
CA ALA A 616 -12.29 -0.84 -23.34
C ALA A 616 -10.96 -0.77 -24.11
N TRP A 617 -9.98 -0.05 -23.56
CA TRP A 617 -8.60 0.04 -24.08
C TRP A 617 -7.68 -0.75 -23.16
N MET A 618 -7.11 -1.83 -23.70
CA MET A 618 -6.29 -2.77 -22.93
C MET A 618 -4.79 -2.58 -23.22
N PRO A 619 -3.93 -2.61 -22.19
CA PRO A 619 -2.50 -2.40 -22.34
C PRO A 619 -1.79 -3.69 -22.80
N ARG A 620 -2.02 -4.09 -24.06
CA ARG A 620 -1.37 -5.25 -24.68
C ARG A 620 0.01 -4.85 -25.18
N LEU A 621 1.05 -5.49 -24.64
CA LEU A 621 2.44 -5.19 -24.96
C LEU A 621 3.03 -6.15 -26.00
N GLY A 622 2.37 -7.28 -26.28
CA GLY A 622 2.95 -8.34 -27.09
C GLY A 622 3.95 -9.19 -26.30
N ILE A 623 4.87 -9.83 -27.02
CA ILE A 623 5.71 -10.94 -26.51
C ILE A 623 7.21 -10.71 -26.64
N ASP A 624 7.65 -9.78 -27.48
CA ASP A 624 9.06 -9.48 -27.70
C ASP A 624 9.48 -8.29 -26.80
N LEU A 625 9.52 -8.53 -25.49
CA LEU A 625 9.78 -7.50 -24.46
C LEU A 625 11.09 -7.77 -23.71
N ARG A 626 11.75 -6.68 -23.27
CA ARG A 626 12.96 -6.75 -22.44
C ARG A 626 12.61 -7.22 -21.03
N ALA A 627 13.40 -8.14 -20.49
CA ALA A 627 13.35 -8.54 -19.09
C ALA A 627 14.31 -7.66 -18.26
N PRO A 628 14.01 -7.42 -16.96
CA PRO A 628 14.86 -6.65 -16.05
C PRO A 628 16.19 -7.31 -15.73
#